data_AF-A0A379GH67-F1
#
_entry.id   AF-A0A379GH67-F1
#
_cell.length_a   1.000
_cell.length_b   1.000
_cell.length_c   1.000
_cell.angle_alpha   90.00
_cell.angle_beta   90.00
_cell.angle_gamma   90.00
#
_symmetry.space_group_name_H-M   'P 1'
#
loop_
_entity.id
_entity.type
_entity.pdbx_description
1 polymer ?
#
loop_
_entity_poly.entity_id
_entity_poly.type
_entity_poly.pdbx_seq_one_letter_code
_entity_poly.pdbx_strand_id
1 'polypeptide(L)'
;MKYSLIYSIVLFFTLSFTAYSNDRENISLDDGIVTFKGGIVEPACTVSSESEYQIVDLGVISSNQFHGVGSHSIKIPFFIKLMDVIKVLRIKSV
;
A
#
# COMPACT_ATOMS: atom_id res chain seq x y z
N MET A 1 -54.61 -64.37 -9.36
CA MET A 1 -53.88 -63.16 -9.84
C MET A 1 -53.70 -62.06 -8.77
N LYS A 2 -54.08 -62.27 -7.49
CA LYS A 2 -54.14 -61.20 -6.48
C LYS A 2 -52.77 -60.79 -5.89
N TYR A 3 -51.78 -61.69 -5.88
CA TYR A 3 -50.44 -61.43 -5.34
C TYR A 3 -49.44 -60.92 -6.37
N SER A 4 -49.69 -61.13 -7.67
CA SER A 4 -48.79 -60.73 -8.75
C SER A 4 -48.67 -59.20 -8.87
N LEU A 5 -49.77 -58.46 -8.65
CA LEU A 5 -49.75 -57.00 -8.61
C LEU A 5 -48.97 -56.45 -7.40
N ILE A 6 -49.05 -57.14 -6.27
CA ILE A 6 -48.39 -56.72 -5.02
C ILE A 6 -46.87 -56.86 -5.16
N TYR A 7 -46.38 -57.97 -5.75
CA TYR A 7 -44.94 -58.15 -5.99
C TYR A 7 -44.35 -57.08 -6.91
N SER A 8 -45.10 -56.64 -7.94
CA SER A 8 -44.63 -55.61 -8.85
C SER A 8 -44.49 -54.24 -8.18
N ILE A 9 -45.39 -53.90 -7.26
CA ILE A 9 -45.33 -52.63 -6.51
C ILE A 9 -44.16 -52.65 -5.53
N VAL A 10 -43.95 -53.77 -4.83
CA VAL A 10 -42.83 -53.92 -3.88
C VAL A 10 -41.49 -53.84 -4.61
N LEU A 11 -41.36 -54.50 -5.77
CA LEU A 11 -40.15 -54.45 -6.59
C LEU A 11 -39.82 -53.03 -7.06
N PHE A 12 -40.83 -52.26 -7.47
CA PHE A 12 -40.65 -50.86 -7.88
C PHE A 12 -40.20 -49.96 -6.74
N PHE A 13 -40.78 -50.14 -5.55
CA PHE A 13 -40.46 -49.32 -4.38
C PHE A 13 -39.02 -49.54 -3.88
N THR A 14 -38.49 -50.76 -4.03
CA THR A 14 -37.09 -51.06 -3.64
C THR A 14 -36.04 -50.44 -4.58
N LEU A 15 -36.38 -50.20 -5.85
CA LEU A 15 -35.47 -49.60 -6.82
C LEU A 15 -35.30 -48.08 -6.64
N SER A 16 -36.31 -47.40 -6.10
CA SER A 16 -36.26 -45.94 -5.91
C SER A 16 -35.45 -45.51 -4.69
N PHE A 17 -35.14 -46.41 -3.75
CA PHE A 17 -34.50 -46.05 -2.47
C PHE A 17 -32.97 -45.90 -2.56
N THR A 18 -32.33 -46.28 -3.67
CA THR A 18 -30.85 -46.25 -3.79
C THR A 18 -30.29 -45.06 -4.56
N ALA A 19 -31.12 -44.09 -4.98
CA ALA A 19 -30.65 -42.88 -5.65
C ALA A 19 -30.49 -41.70 -4.67
N TYR A 20 -29.64 -41.85 -3.66
CA TYR A 20 -29.06 -40.69 -2.98
C TYR A 20 -27.68 -40.44 -3.58
N SER A 21 -27.60 -39.50 -4.54
CA SER A 21 -26.33 -38.92 -4.97
C SER A 21 -25.84 -38.00 -3.86
N ASN A 22 -24.76 -38.40 -3.19
CA ASN A 22 -24.07 -37.54 -2.24
C ASN A 22 -23.15 -36.63 -3.06
N ASP A 23 -23.69 -35.49 -3.51
CA ASP A 23 -22.88 -34.44 -4.12
C ASP A 23 -21.97 -33.87 -3.03
N ARG A 24 -20.74 -34.38 -2.99
CA ARG A 24 -19.67 -33.72 -2.27
C ARG A 24 -19.42 -32.40 -2.98
N GLU A 25 -19.96 -31.33 -2.41
CA GLU A 25 -19.55 -29.98 -2.74
C GLU A 25 -18.03 -29.92 -2.56
N ASN A 26 -17.29 -29.92 -3.67
CA ASN A 26 -15.88 -29.63 -3.67
C ASN A 26 -15.78 -28.13 -3.42
N ILE A 27 -15.79 -27.74 -2.14
CA ILE A 27 -15.38 -26.41 -1.74
C ILE A 27 -13.87 -26.38 -2.01
N SER A 28 -13.50 -26.01 -3.23
CA SER A 28 -12.15 -25.57 -3.54
C SER A 28 -11.94 -24.24 -2.82
N LEU A 29 -11.53 -24.32 -1.56
CA LEU A 29 -10.83 -23.25 -0.88
C LEU A 29 -9.52 -23.09 -1.65
N ASP A 30 -9.50 -22.20 -2.64
CA ASP A 30 -8.29 -21.77 -3.32
C ASP A 30 -7.45 -21.00 -2.30
N ASP A 31 -6.64 -21.74 -1.55
CA ASP A 31 -5.69 -21.18 -0.60
C ASP A 31 -4.47 -20.71 -1.40
N GLY A 32 -4.56 -19.49 -1.91
CA GLY A 32 -3.49 -18.81 -2.62
C GLY A 32 -2.54 -18.09 -1.66
N ILE A 33 -1.24 -18.34 -1.77
CA ILE A 33 -0.24 -17.58 -1.00
C ILE A 33 -0.09 -16.19 -1.61
N VAL A 34 -0.63 -15.17 -0.95
CA VAL A 34 -0.40 -13.77 -1.32
C VAL A 34 0.91 -13.30 -0.69
N THR A 35 1.95 -13.15 -1.52
CA THR A 35 3.22 -12.54 -1.09
C THR A 35 3.20 -11.05 -1.40
N PHE A 36 2.97 -10.23 -0.38
CA PHE A 36 3.14 -8.78 -0.48
C PHE A 36 4.64 -8.44 -0.41
N LYS A 37 5.16 -7.85 -1.48
CA LYS A 37 6.50 -7.24 -1.51
C LYS A 37 6.34 -5.73 -1.52
N GLY A 38 6.70 -5.09 -0.41
CA GLY A 38 6.74 -3.64 -0.27
C GLY A 38 7.84 -3.25 0.69
N GLY A 39 8.43 -2.07 0.48
CA GLY A 39 9.30 -1.44 1.48
C GLY A 39 8.50 -0.42 2.27
N ILE A 40 8.69 -0.36 3.59
CA ILE A 40 8.24 0.79 4.37
C ILE A 40 9.18 1.94 3.99
N VAL A 41 8.66 2.90 3.24
CA VAL A 41 9.39 4.10 2.83
C VAL A 41 8.91 5.27 3.68
N GLU A 42 9.79 5.77 4.54
CA GLU A 42 9.61 7.08 5.16
C GLU A 42 10.05 8.18 4.17
N PRO A 43 9.44 9.38 4.20
CA PRO A 43 9.90 10.51 3.40
C PRO A 43 11.36 10.83 3.75
N ALA A 44 12.16 11.22 2.75
CA ALA A 44 13.61 11.30 2.89
C ALA A 44 14.07 12.23 4.04
N CYS A 45 13.37 13.35 4.27
CA CYS A 45 13.57 14.28 5.38
C CYS A 45 12.27 15.05 5.68
N THR A 46 12.16 15.56 6.90
CA THR A 46 11.17 16.57 7.31
C THR A 46 11.85 17.93 7.47
N VAL A 47 11.19 19.04 7.13
CA VAL A 47 11.70 20.39 7.46
C VAL A 47 11.44 20.64 8.95
N SER A 48 12.43 21.16 9.69
CA SER A 48 12.21 21.47 11.11
C SER A 48 11.13 22.54 11.27
N SER A 49 10.35 22.50 12.35
CA SER A 49 9.34 23.54 12.64
C SER A 49 9.95 24.95 12.75
N GLU A 50 11.24 25.03 13.09
CA GLU A 50 12.02 26.28 13.12
C GLU A 50 12.32 26.83 11.70
N SER A 51 12.44 25.95 10.70
CA SER A 51 12.69 26.31 9.30
C SER A 51 11.43 26.27 8.43
N GLU A 52 10.29 25.84 8.97
CA GLU A 52 9.01 25.76 8.23
C GLU A 52 8.46 27.15 7.87
N TYR A 53 8.57 28.10 8.81
CA TYR A 53 8.15 29.49 8.64
C TYR A 53 9.26 30.44 9.07
N GLN A 54 10.23 30.67 8.19
CA GLN A 54 11.37 31.55 8.45
C GLN A 54 11.17 32.94 7.86
N ILE A 55 11.41 33.97 8.67
CA ILE A 55 11.55 35.37 8.23
C ILE A 55 13.04 35.66 8.10
N VAL A 56 13.50 36.03 6.91
CA VAL A 56 14.89 36.43 6.65
C VAL A 56 14.94 37.95 6.57
N ASP A 57 15.56 38.58 7.56
CA ASP A 57 15.82 40.02 7.53
C ASP A 57 16.91 40.33 6.51
N LEU A 58 16.57 41.15 5.51
CA LEU A 58 17.50 41.60 4.49
C LEU A 58 18.30 42.83 4.92
N GLY A 59 17.97 43.40 6.08
CA GLY A 59 18.57 44.62 6.60
C GLY A 59 18.25 45.85 5.75
N VAL A 60 19.02 46.91 5.98
CA VAL A 60 18.90 48.17 5.22
C VAL A 60 19.84 48.12 4.02
N ILE A 61 19.27 48.13 2.82
CA ILE A 61 20.03 48.14 1.57
C ILE A 61 20.04 49.55 1.00
N SER A 62 21.23 50.10 0.81
CA SER A 62 21.41 51.45 0.25
C SER A 62 21.30 51.44 -1.27
N SER A 63 20.61 52.43 -1.83
CA SER A 63 20.39 52.56 -3.28
C SER A 63 21.69 52.75 -4.08
N ASN A 64 22.73 53.31 -3.46
CA ASN A 64 24.04 53.49 -4.09
C ASN A 64 24.79 52.17 -4.38
N GLN A 65 24.31 51.03 -3.86
CA GLN A 65 24.89 49.72 -4.16
C GLN A 65 24.47 49.21 -5.56
N PHE A 66 23.44 49.82 -6.16
CA PHE A 66 22.94 49.43 -7.47
C PHE A 66 23.50 50.35 -8.56
N HIS A 67 24.21 49.77 -9.53
CA HIS A 67 24.93 50.49 -10.58
C HIS A 67 24.26 50.36 -11.96
N GLY A 68 22.97 50.00 -11.99
CA GLY A 68 22.19 49.79 -13.21
C GLY A 68 21.37 48.52 -13.19
N VAL A 69 20.66 48.27 -14.28
CA VAL A 69 19.79 47.08 -14.46
C VAL A 69 20.63 45.81 -14.28
N GLY A 70 20.15 44.88 -13.45
CA GLY A 70 20.85 43.63 -13.14
C GLY A 70 21.85 43.73 -11.99
N SER A 71 21.96 44.87 -11.30
CA SER A 71 22.77 44.98 -10.08
C SER A 71 22.14 44.20 -8.93
N HIS A 72 22.96 43.53 -8.13
CA HIS A 72 22.54 42.76 -6.96
C HIS A 72 23.02 43.43 -5.66
N SER A 73 22.22 43.32 -4.60
CA SER A 73 22.63 43.73 -3.25
C SER A 73 23.60 42.72 -2.62
N ILE A 74 24.01 43.01 -1.38
CA ILE A 74 24.74 42.05 -0.55
C ILE A 74 23.97 40.72 -0.39
N LYS A 75 24.71 39.61 -0.34
CA LYS A 75 24.15 38.27 -0.15
C LYS A 75 23.94 38.00 1.34
N ILE A 76 22.75 37.54 1.70
CA ILE A 76 22.40 37.22 3.08
C ILE A 76 22.12 35.73 3.15
N PRO A 77 22.97 34.95 3.86
CA PRO A 77 22.79 33.52 3.98
C PRO A 77 21.62 33.21 4.92
N PHE A 78 20.87 32.16 4.58
CA PHE A 78 19.89 31.54 5.47
C PHE A 78 20.01 30.03 5.37
N PHE A 79 19.52 29.31 6.38
CA PHE A 79 19.67 27.87 6.49
C PHE A 79 18.31 27.23 6.69
N ILE A 80 18.04 26.17 5.93
CA ILE A 80 16.88 25.29 6.16
C ILE A 80 17.39 24.06 6.89
N LYS A 81 16.87 23.83 8.08
CA LYS A 81 17.21 22.66 8.88
C LYS A 81 16.27 21.51 8.53
N LEU A 82 16.86 20.40 8.13
CA LEU A 82 16.16 19.15 7.89
C LEU A 82 16.29 18.24 9.12
N MET A 83 15.19 17.60 9.49
CA MET A 83 15.07 16.59 10.53
C MET A 83 14.72 15.24 9.91
N ASP A 84 14.91 14.17 10.67
CA ASP A 84 14.53 12.81 10.28
C ASP A 84 15.09 12.37 8.92
N VAL A 85 16.38 12.69 8.69
CA VAL A 85 17.06 12.35 7.45
C VAL A 85 17.40 10.87 7.42
N ILE A 86 16.75 10.11 6.54
CA ILE A 86 17.08 8.71 6.33
C ILE A 86 18.41 8.63 5.57
N LYS A 87 19.47 8.24 6.29
CA LYS A 87 20.75 7.93 5.66
C LYS A 87 20.66 6.54 5.04
N VAL A 88 20.53 6.46 3.72
CA VAL A 88 20.53 5.17 3.00
C VAL A 88 21.89 4.50 3.19
N LEU A 89 21.98 3.64 4.19
CA LEU A 89 23.12 2.76 4.39
C LEU A 89 23.01 1.63 3.37
N ARG A 90 23.73 1.78 2.26
CA ARG A 90 23.90 0.70 1.28
C ARG A 90 24.78 -0.37 1.93
N ILE A 91 24.17 -1.38 2.53
CA ILE A 91 24.86 -2.59 2.98
C ILE A 91 25.45 -3.23 1.72
N LYS A 92 26.77 -3.13 1.52
CA LYS A 92 27.46 -4.01 0.58
C LYS A 92 27.49 -5.39 1.25
N SER A 93 26.71 -6.32 0.71
CA SER A 93 26.93 -7.74 1.01
C SER A 93 28.36 -8.08 0.62
N VAL A 94 29.13 -8.55 1.59
CA VAL A 94 30.41 -9.23 1.38
C VAL A 94 30.13 -10.59 0.77
#